data_AF-A0A2V6TAL9-F1
#
_entry.id   AF-A0A2V6TAL9-F1
#
_cell.length_a   1.000
_cell.length_b   1.000
_cell.length_c   1.000
_cell.angle_alpha   90.00
_cell.angle_beta   90.00
_cell.angle_gamma   90.00
#
_symmetry.space_group_name_H-M   'P 1'
#
loop_
_entity.id
_entity.type
_entity.pdbx_description
1 polymer ?
#
loop_
_entity_poly.entity_id
_entity_poly.type
_entity_poly.pdbx_seq_one_letter_code
_entity_poly.pdbx_strand_id
1 'polypeptide(L)'
;MITALAKPPTPEPKAAVSAAEMGARQREISVSEFFTKNRHLLGFDNPRKALLTCVKEAVDNALDAAEEAGILADVVVTVEVAPSGGAAAPPASQATRFRVTVTDNGPGIVRQQIPPIFAKLLYGSKFHRL
;
A
#
# COMPACT_ATOMS: atom_id res chain seq x y z
N MET A 1 -43.47 12.29 -57.21
CA MET A 1 -42.01 12.14 -57.01
C MET A 1 -41.78 11.52 -55.65
N ILE A 2 -41.37 10.25 -55.60
CA ILE A 2 -41.16 9.52 -54.35
C ILE A 2 -39.65 9.38 -54.20
N THR A 3 -39.07 10.18 -53.30
CA THR A 3 -37.62 10.20 -53.05
C THR A 3 -37.28 8.99 -52.19
N ALA A 4 -36.55 8.01 -52.75
CA ALA A 4 -36.02 6.88 -52.01
C ALA A 4 -34.92 7.38 -51.05
N LEU A 5 -35.18 7.28 -49.73
CA LEU A 5 -34.18 7.52 -48.69
C LEU A 5 -33.18 6.35 -48.70
N ALA A 6 -31.92 6.64 -49.02
CA ALA A 6 -30.83 5.68 -48.97
C ALA A 6 -30.59 5.21 -47.53
N LYS A 7 -30.54 3.88 -47.33
CA LYS A 7 -30.27 3.24 -46.05
C LYS A 7 -28.80 3.51 -45.65
N PRO A 8 -28.51 3.90 -44.40
CA PRO A 8 -27.13 4.14 -43.96
C PRO A 8 -26.32 2.84 -44.01
N PRO A 9 -25.01 2.91 -44.32
CA PRO A 9 -24.15 1.73 -44.39
C PRO A 9 -24.08 1.06 -43.02
N THR A 10 -24.26 -0.26 -43.02
CA THR A 10 -24.16 -1.07 -41.79
C THR A 10 -22.67 -1.19 -41.46
N PRO A 11 -22.23 -0.89 -40.21
CA PRO A 11 -20.82 -0.96 -39.87
C PRO A 11 -20.31 -2.38 -40.05
N GLU A 12 -19.21 -2.55 -40.78
CA GLU A 12 -18.56 -3.85 -40.97
C GLU A 12 -18.13 -4.43 -39.61
N PRO A 13 -18.31 -5.74 -39.39
CA PRO A 13 -17.93 -6.36 -38.13
C PRO A 13 -16.41 -6.25 -37.95
N LYS A 14 -15.98 -5.53 -36.91
CA LYS A 14 -14.57 -5.49 -36.50
C LYS A 14 -14.07 -6.92 -36.32
N ALA A 15 -12.98 -7.27 -37.01
CA ALA A 15 -12.35 -8.59 -36.90
C ALA A 15 -12.17 -8.96 -35.42
N ALA A 16 -12.71 -10.13 -35.04
CA ALA A 16 -12.60 -10.63 -33.67
C ALA A 16 -11.12 -10.92 -33.36
N VAL A 17 -10.63 -10.33 -32.28
CA VAL A 17 -9.23 -10.51 -31.83
C VAL A 17 -9.03 -11.99 -31.47
N SER A 18 -7.98 -12.61 -32.01
CA SER A 18 -7.69 -14.02 -31.76
C SER A 18 -7.19 -14.27 -30.33
N ALA A 19 -7.38 -15.49 -29.83
CA ALA A 19 -6.87 -15.88 -28.51
C ALA A 19 -5.34 -15.71 -28.41
N ALA A 20 -4.60 -15.93 -29.50
CA ALA A 20 -3.16 -15.71 -29.56
C ALA A 20 -2.78 -14.23 -29.41
N GLU A 21 -3.52 -13.32 -30.08
CA GLU A 21 -3.32 -11.87 -29.94
C GLU A 21 -3.71 -11.35 -28.56
N MET A 22 -4.73 -11.93 -27.93
CA MET A 22 -5.11 -11.62 -26.53
C MET A 22 -4.06 -12.14 -25.56
N GLY A 23 -3.54 -13.36 -25.78
CA GLY A 23 -2.48 -13.98 -24.98
C GLY A 23 -1.17 -13.19 -25.00
N ALA A 24 -0.78 -12.65 -26.17
CA ALA A 24 0.42 -11.83 -26.31
C ALA A 24 0.40 -10.53 -25.48
N ARG A 25 -0.77 -10.08 -25.02
CA ARG A 25 -0.95 -8.89 -24.18
C ARG A 25 -0.97 -9.21 -22.69
N GLN A 26 -0.92 -10.48 -22.30
CA GLN A 26 -0.86 -10.87 -20.89
C GLN A 26 0.44 -10.36 -20.27
N ARG A 27 0.33 -9.78 -19.08
CA ARG A 27 1.44 -9.26 -18.29
C ARG A 27 1.25 -9.72 -16.86
N GLU A 28 2.33 -10.18 -16.25
CA GLU A 28 2.40 -10.37 -14.81
C GLU A 28 2.78 -9.05 -14.13
N ILE A 29 2.29 -8.84 -12.92
CA ILE A 29 2.66 -7.70 -12.08
C ILE A 29 3.20 -8.22 -10.76
N SER A 30 4.21 -7.54 -10.21
CA SER A 30 4.69 -7.86 -8.87
C SER A 30 3.65 -7.49 -7.81
N VAL A 31 3.70 -8.12 -6.64
CA VAL A 31 2.85 -7.78 -5.48
C VAL A 31 2.99 -6.29 -5.11
N SER A 32 4.22 -5.76 -5.14
CA SER A 32 4.50 -4.35 -4.89
C SER A 32 3.85 -3.43 -5.91
N GLU A 33 3.88 -3.81 -7.19
CA GLU A 33 3.19 -3.06 -8.25
C GLU A 33 1.67 -3.11 -8.08
N PHE A 34 1.11 -4.26 -7.73
CA PHE A 34 -0.32 -4.42 -7.44
C PHE A 34 -0.78 -3.46 -6.35
N PHE A 35 -0.10 -3.42 -5.21
CA PHE A 35 -0.47 -2.51 -4.12
C PHE A 35 -0.15 -1.04 -4.40
N THR A 36 0.89 -0.75 -5.19
CA THR A 36 1.18 0.64 -5.63
C THR A 36 0.06 1.18 -6.50
N LYS A 37 -0.51 0.36 -7.38
CA LYS A 37 -1.69 0.71 -8.19
C LYS A 37 -2.98 0.75 -7.36
N ASN A 38 -3.06 -0.03 -6.29
CA ASN A 38 -4.26 -0.21 -5.48
C ASN A 38 -4.06 0.18 -4.00
N ARG A 39 -3.50 1.38 -3.75
CA ARG A 39 -3.18 1.86 -2.38
C ARG A 39 -4.35 1.84 -1.39
N HIS A 40 -5.58 1.98 -1.91
CA HIS A 40 -6.80 1.95 -1.10
C HIS A 40 -7.02 0.60 -0.40
N LEU A 41 -6.56 -0.52 -0.99
CA LEU A 41 -6.67 -1.85 -0.39
C LEU A 41 -5.84 -1.98 0.89
N LEU A 42 -4.79 -1.17 1.03
CA LEU A 42 -3.95 -1.10 2.22
C LEU A 42 -4.39 0.01 3.20
N GLY A 43 -5.50 0.70 2.91
CA GLY A 43 -5.97 1.82 3.74
C GLY A 43 -5.23 3.16 3.51
N PHE A 44 -4.40 3.27 2.46
CA PHE A 44 -3.66 4.50 2.12
C PHE A 44 -4.34 5.35 1.03
N ASP A 45 -5.68 5.41 1.07
CA ASP A 45 -6.54 6.15 0.14
C ASP A 45 -6.56 7.67 0.41
N ASN A 46 -6.49 8.09 1.67
CA ASN A 46 -6.45 9.49 2.08
C ASN A 46 -5.42 9.75 3.19
N PRO A 47 -4.83 10.96 3.29
CA PRO A 47 -3.73 11.25 4.21
C PRO A 47 -4.05 11.00 5.69
N ARG A 48 -5.29 11.26 6.13
CA ARG A 48 -5.70 11.09 7.53
C ARG A 48 -5.77 9.61 7.90
N LYS A 49 -6.44 8.81 7.06
CA LYS A 49 -6.53 7.36 7.23
C LYS A 49 -5.15 6.71 7.09
N ALA A 50 -4.34 7.16 6.13
CA ALA A 50 -2.96 6.70 5.96
C ALA A 50 -2.11 6.88 7.23
N LEU A 51 -2.22 8.04 7.91
CA LEU A 51 -1.50 8.28 9.17
C LEU A 51 -1.98 7.34 10.27
N LEU A 52 -3.30 7.20 10.44
CA LEU A 52 -3.89 6.28 11.43
C LEU A 52 -3.51 4.82 11.15
N THR A 53 -3.59 4.39 9.90
CA THR A 53 -3.17 3.04 9.47
C THR A 53 -1.68 2.82 9.76
N CYS A 54 -0.81 3.79 9.45
CA CYS A 54 0.62 3.67 9.75
C CYS A 54 0.90 3.49 11.24
N VAL A 55 0.24 4.28 12.10
CA VAL A 55 0.38 4.15 13.56
C VAL A 55 -0.16 2.81 14.05
N LYS A 56 -1.37 2.43 13.63
CA LYS A 56 -2.03 1.18 14.00
C LYS A 56 -1.15 -0.02 13.65
N GLU A 57 -0.70 -0.13 12.41
CA GLU A 57 0.12 -1.28 11.98
C GLU A 57 1.48 -1.34 12.69
N ALA A 58 2.09 -0.20 13.03
CA ALA A 58 3.34 -0.18 13.78
C ALA A 58 3.13 -0.61 15.25
N VAL A 59 2.05 -0.15 15.88
CA VAL A 59 1.70 -0.52 17.26
C VAL A 59 1.31 -1.99 17.36
N ASP A 60 0.49 -2.49 16.44
CA ASP A 60 0.10 -3.92 16.42
C ASP A 60 1.33 -4.82 16.28
N ASN A 61 2.28 -4.45 15.41
CA ASN A 61 3.53 -5.21 15.30
C ASN A 61 4.37 -5.19 16.58
N ALA A 62 4.42 -4.08 17.30
CA ALA A 62 5.10 -3.97 18.59
C ALA A 62 4.44 -4.85 19.67
N LEU A 63 3.11 -4.80 19.75
CA LEU A 63 2.34 -5.60 20.71
C LEU A 63 2.49 -7.09 20.43
N ASP A 64 2.33 -7.52 19.17
CA ASP A 64 2.50 -8.92 18.78
C ASP A 64 3.91 -9.43 19.08
N ALA A 65 4.94 -8.60 18.86
CA ALA A 65 6.33 -8.97 19.15
C ALA A 65 6.57 -9.16 20.66
N ALA A 66 5.99 -8.31 21.50
CA ALA A 66 6.08 -8.44 22.95
C ALA A 66 5.29 -9.66 23.46
N GLU A 67 4.07 -9.88 22.96
CA GLU A 67 3.22 -11.03 23.30
C GLU A 67 3.90 -12.36 22.98
N GLU A 68 4.45 -12.50 21.76
CA GLU A 68 5.15 -13.71 21.33
C GLU A 68 6.40 -14.01 22.18
N ALA A 69 7.03 -12.97 22.72
CA ALA A 69 8.19 -13.10 23.59
C ALA A 69 7.83 -13.28 25.08
N GLY A 70 6.55 -13.20 25.45
CA GLY A 70 6.12 -13.21 26.84
C GLY A 70 6.58 -11.99 27.64
N ILE A 71 6.79 -10.86 26.96
CA ILE A 71 7.23 -9.59 27.54
C ILE A 71 5.99 -8.71 27.78
N LEU A 72 5.92 -8.05 28.95
CA LEU A 72 4.91 -7.00 29.16
C LEU A 72 5.25 -5.81 28.25
N ALA A 73 4.38 -5.55 27.28
CA ALA A 73 4.59 -4.52 26.28
C ALA A 73 4.69 -3.12 26.91
N ASP A 74 5.77 -2.42 26.58
CA ASP A 74 5.94 -0.98 26.79
C ASP A 74 6.19 -0.35 25.42
N VAL A 75 5.26 0.51 24.99
CA VAL A 75 5.25 1.08 23.64
C VAL A 75 5.09 2.59 23.72
N VAL A 76 6.04 3.31 23.14
CA VAL A 76 6.03 4.77 23.02
C VAL A 76 5.78 5.15 21.58
N VAL A 77 4.74 5.94 21.34
CA VAL A 77 4.38 6.47 20.02
C VAL A 77 4.61 7.97 20.00
N THR A 78 5.42 8.45 19.07
CA THR A 78 5.65 9.88 18.84
C THR A 78 5.27 10.24 17.42
N VAL A 79 4.45 11.30 17.27
CA VAL A 79 4.04 11.84 15.97
C VAL A 79 4.44 13.30 15.90
N GLU A 80 5.34 13.61 14.97
CA GLU A 80 5.91 14.95 14.79
C GLU A 80 5.60 15.47 13.39
N VAL A 81 5.43 16.78 13.26
CA VAL A 81 5.37 17.41 11.94
C VAL A 81 6.78 17.36 11.34
N ALA A 82 6.90 16.73 10.16
CA ALA A 82 8.17 16.65 9.47
C ALA A 82 8.36 17.90 8.59
N PRO A 83 9.54 18.55 8.63
CA PRO A 83 9.89 19.60 7.69
C PRO A 83 9.79 19.14 6.24
N SER A 84 9.46 20.06 5.34
CA SER A 84 9.50 19.82 3.90
C SER A 84 10.35 20.90 3.22
N GLY A 85 11.20 20.49 2.29
CA GLY A 85 11.97 21.43 1.45
C GLY A 85 12.95 22.36 2.21
N GLY A 86 13.44 21.96 3.39
CA GLY A 86 14.39 22.76 4.18
C GLY A 86 13.77 23.94 4.95
N ALA A 87 12.45 24.13 4.88
CA ALA A 87 11.74 25.14 5.66
C ALA A 87 11.41 24.63 7.08
N ALA A 88 11.13 25.56 7.99
CA ALA A 88 10.62 25.23 9.32
C ALA A 88 9.31 24.42 9.22
N ALA A 89 9.07 23.53 10.19
CA ALA A 89 7.85 22.74 10.23
C ALA A 89 6.62 23.65 10.35
N PRO A 90 5.59 23.48 9.49
CA PRO A 90 4.36 24.24 9.62
C PRO A 90 3.59 23.85 10.90
N PRO A 91 2.61 24.66 11.34
CA PRO A 91 1.67 24.25 12.38
C PRO A 91 0.98 22.93 12.00
N ALA A 92 0.65 22.10 13.00
CA ALA A 92 0.05 20.78 12.77
C ALA A 92 -1.23 20.82 11.92
N SER A 93 -2.00 21.91 12.00
CA SER A 93 -3.22 22.11 11.19
C SER A 93 -2.97 22.25 9.68
N GLN A 94 -1.74 22.60 9.28
CA GLN A 94 -1.34 22.80 7.88
C GLN A 94 -0.28 21.77 7.43
N ALA A 95 0.09 20.85 8.32
CA ALA A 95 1.09 19.84 8.04
C ALA A 95 0.57 18.76 7.08
N THR A 96 1.37 18.45 6.07
CA THR A 96 1.11 17.37 5.11
C THR A 96 2.10 16.22 5.22
N ARG A 97 3.15 16.38 6.03
CA ARG A 97 4.20 15.39 6.26
C ARG A 97 4.41 15.21 7.74
N PHE A 98 4.43 13.95 8.16
CA PHE A 98 4.61 13.58 9.56
C PHE A 98 5.73 12.56 9.67
N ARG A 99 6.45 12.59 10.78
CA ARG A 99 7.33 11.52 11.23
C ARG A 99 6.59 10.77 12.33
N VAL A 100 6.43 9.47 12.14
CA VAL A 100 5.89 8.55 13.14
C VAL A 100 7.05 7.71 13.64
N THR A 101 7.25 7.71 14.94
CA THR A 101 8.24 6.86 15.63
C THR A 101 7.47 5.99 16.62
N VAL A 102 7.64 4.67 16.51
CA VAL A 102 7.13 3.70 17.48
C VAL A 102 8.34 2.98 18.05
N THR A 103 8.48 3.03 19.37
CA THR A 103 9.55 2.37 20.11
C THR A 103 8.91 1.38 21.07
N ASP A 104 9.41 0.15 21.06
CA ASP A 104 8.94 -0.93 21.93
C ASP A 104 10.09 -1.61 22.67
N ASN A 105 9.73 -2.37 23.70
CA ASN A 105 10.64 -3.22 24.48
C ASN A 105 10.59 -4.70 24.05
N GLY A 106 10.13 -4.99 22.83
CA GLY A 106 10.04 -6.34 22.30
C GLY A 106 11.40 -6.99 22.04
N PRO A 107 11.42 -8.22 21.49
CA PRO A 107 12.66 -8.97 21.24
C PRO A 107 13.58 -8.36 20.17
N GLY A 108 13.09 -7.35 19.44
CA GLY A 108 13.79 -6.70 18.34
C GLY A 108 13.85 -7.56 17.08
N ILE A 109 14.61 -7.08 16.09
CA ILE A 109 14.76 -7.73 14.78
C ILE A 109 16.23 -8.10 14.57
N VAL A 110 16.48 -9.35 14.16
CA VAL A 110 17.82 -9.79 13.75
C VAL A 110 18.33 -8.90 12.62
N ARG A 111 19.53 -8.32 12.78
CA ARG A 111 20.04 -7.24 11.90
C ARG A 111 20.01 -7.58 10.41
N GLN A 112 20.32 -8.83 10.06
CA GLN A 112 20.31 -9.33 8.68
C GLN A 112 18.89 -9.43 8.08
N GLN A 113 17.86 -9.54 8.93
CA GLN A 113 16.45 -9.64 8.55
C GLN A 113 15.78 -8.27 8.38
N ILE A 114 16.39 -7.19 8.83
CA ILE A 114 15.82 -5.83 8.72
C ILE A 114 15.49 -5.49 7.25
N PRO A 115 16.43 -5.62 6.27
CA PRO A 115 16.11 -5.27 4.88
C PRO A 115 14.91 -6.03 4.29
N PRO A 116 14.83 -7.38 4.34
CA PRO A 116 13.69 -8.08 3.77
C PRO A 116 12.37 -7.81 4.51
N ILE A 117 12.37 -7.59 5.83
CA ILE A 117 11.14 -7.28 6.60
C ILE A 117 10.50 -5.97 6.13
N PHE A 118 11.30 -4.94 5.85
CA PHE A 118 10.76 -3.64 5.42
C PHE A 118 10.67 -3.47 3.89
N ALA A 119 11.40 -4.27 3.09
CA ALA A 119 11.47 -4.09 1.64
C ALA A 119 10.75 -5.17 0.83
N LYS A 120 10.32 -6.29 1.43
CA LYS A 120 9.56 -7.34 0.74
C LYS A 120 8.14 -7.40 1.27
N LEU A 121 7.17 -7.25 0.37
CA LEU A 121 5.76 -7.46 0.73
C LEU A 121 5.49 -8.95 0.95
N LEU A 122 4.56 -9.23 1.87
CA LEU A 122 4.18 -10.59 2.28
C LEU A 122 5.38 -11.40 2.82
N TYR A 123 6.26 -10.75 3.57
CA TYR A 123 7.40 -11.37 4.25
C TYR A 123 7.26 -11.19 5.77
N GLY A 124 7.31 -12.28 6.55
CA GLY A 124 7.09 -12.22 7.98
C GLY A 124 6.99 -13.60 8.64
N SER A 125 7.08 -13.64 9.97
CA SER A 125 7.02 -14.87 10.77
C SER A 125 5.59 -15.40 10.98
N LYS A 126 4.56 -14.70 10.50
CA LYS A 126 3.15 -14.98 10.82
C LYS A 126 2.42 -15.82 9.75
N PHE A 127 3.01 -16.06 8.58
CA PHE A 127 2.32 -16.68 7.43
C PHE A 127 1.97 -18.17 7.60
N HIS A 128 2.55 -18.85 8.59
CA HIS A 128 2.39 -20.29 8.78
C HIS A 128 1.89 -20.64 10.19
N ARG A 129 1.33 -19.67 10.92
CA ARG A 129 0.65 -19.90 12.20
C ARG A 129 -0.83 -20.18 11.91
N LEU A 130 -1.32 -21.30 12.44
CA LEU A 130 -2.71 -21.74 12.35
C LEU A 130 -3.56 -21.08 13.44
#